data_AF-A0A250VFU7-F1
#
_entry.id   AF-A0A250VFU7-F1
#
_cell.length_a   1.000
_cell.length_b   1.000
_cell.length_c   1.000
_cell.angle_alpha   90.00
_cell.angle_beta   90.00
_cell.angle_gamma   90.00
#
_symmetry.space_group_name_H-M   'P 1'
#
loop_
_entity.id
_entity.type
_entity.pdbx_description
1 polymer ?
#
loop_
_entity_poly.entity_id
_entity_poly.type
_entity_poly.pdbx_seq_one_letter_code
_entity_poly.pdbx_strand_id
1 'polypeptide(L)'
;MSAAVTREVYALVDESGTVRYVGQSANARARTGKHRWDALHNPGDGRPVAAWLRSLDATPTVRVLATVDAADAVAVENRWIRQLRRDPAAQLLNLRPYEDLAGLPGVDPAAVARMRWSLARVPSAQRRARVSAVLRGHRVSAETRRRIGLATRGRPKSPAHRAAISAGVTSWHARRRLKEARVDAR
;
A
#
# COMPACT_ATOMS: atom_id res chain seq x y z
N MET A 1 26.50 26.55 -17.32
CA MET A 1 26.58 25.41 -16.38
C MET A 1 25.21 25.30 -15.71
N SER A 2 24.50 24.19 -15.86
CA SER A 2 23.21 24.00 -15.17
C SER A 2 23.49 23.72 -13.69
N ALA A 3 22.79 24.39 -12.77
CA ALA A 3 22.93 24.10 -11.35
C ALA A 3 22.46 22.66 -11.08
N ALA A 4 23.26 21.90 -10.32
CA ALA A 4 22.89 20.54 -9.94
C ALA A 4 21.57 20.56 -9.16
N VAL A 5 20.65 19.65 -9.52
CA VAL A 5 19.36 19.54 -8.84
C VAL A 5 19.60 18.90 -7.48
N THR A 6 19.34 19.65 -6.40
CA THR A 6 19.49 19.18 -5.03
C THR A 6 18.18 18.62 -4.47
N ARG A 7 18.30 17.79 -3.44
CA ARG A 7 17.21 17.21 -2.65
C ARG A 7 17.54 17.30 -1.17
N GLU A 8 16.51 17.58 -0.38
CA GLU A 8 16.54 17.52 1.07
C GLU A 8 16.05 16.14 1.51
N VAL A 9 16.92 15.39 2.18
CA VAL A 9 16.54 14.22 2.98
C VAL A 9 16.10 14.74 4.34
N TYR A 10 14.90 14.40 4.78
CA TYR A 10 14.28 15.00 5.95
C TYR A 10 13.61 13.95 6.84
N ALA A 11 13.44 14.29 8.12
CA ALA A 11 12.67 13.54 9.10
C ALA A 11 11.40 14.28 9.51
N LEU A 12 10.33 13.53 9.76
CA LEU A 12 9.17 13.99 10.54
C LEU A 12 9.36 13.56 11.99
N VAL A 13 9.19 14.53 12.87
CA VAL A 13 9.46 14.42 14.30
C VAL A 13 8.18 14.73 15.05
N ASP A 14 7.83 13.90 16.03
CA ASP A 14 6.69 14.17 16.91
C ASP A 14 7.03 15.23 17.98
N GLU A 15 6.07 15.55 18.84
CA GLU A 15 6.19 16.57 19.89
C GLU A 15 7.27 16.21 20.93
N SER A 16 7.57 14.92 21.12
CA SER A 16 8.62 14.45 22.03
C SER A 16 10.03 14.56 21.43
N GLY A 17 10.14 14.94 20.16
CA GLY A 17 11.42 14.93 19.45
C GLY A 17 11.76 13.57 18.82
N THR A 18 10.86 12.59 18.87
CA THR A 18 11.07 11.25 18.31
C THR A 18 10.90 11.25 16.80
N VAL A 19 11.85 10.66 16.07
CA VAL A 19 11.76 10.52 14.62
C VAL A 19 10.77 9.42 14.25
N ARG A 20 9.77 9.77 13.45
CA ARG A 20 8.66 8.90 13.03
C ARG A 20 8.71 8.54 11.55
N TYR A 21 9.30 9.37 10.70
CA TYR A 21 9.38 9.11 9.27
C TYR A 21 10.59 9.80 8.67
N VAL A 22 11.20 9.19 7.65
CA VAL A 22 12.24 9.81 6.82
C VAL A 22 11.78 9.80 5.38
N GLY A 23 12.01 10.89 4.66
CA GLY A 23 11.69 11.02 3.23
C GLY A 23 12.69 11.91 2.51
N GLN A 24 12.52 12.07 1.21
CA GLN A 24 13.27 13.05 0.41
C GLN A 24 12.37 13.89 -0.50
N SER A 25 12.73 15.15 -0.69
CA SER A 25 11.98 16.14 -1.49
C SER A 25 12.89 17.25 -1.99
N ALA A 26 12.48 17.99 -3.02
CA ALA A 26 13.14 19.26 -3.36
C ALA A 26 12.87 20.37 -2.32
N ASN A 27 11.80 20.24 -1.53
CA ASN A 27 11.47 21.10 -0.40
C ASN A 27 10.73 20.27 0.66
N ALA A 28 11.36 20.03 1.80
CA ALA A 28 10.88 19.18 2.87
C ALA A 28 9.68 19.78 3.61
N ARG A 29 9.68 21.09 3.83
CA ARG A 29 8.58 21.80 4.52
C ARG A 29 7.30 21.75 3.69
N ALA A 30 7.38 22.08 2.40
CA ALA A 30 6.25 21.99 1.48
C ALA A 30 5.73 20.54 1.36
N ARG A 31 6.64 19.56 1.30
CA ARG A 31 6.28 18.14 1.22
C ARG A 31 5.52 17.65 2.45
N THR A 32 5.84 18.16 3.63
CA THR A 32 5.17 17.77 4.88
C THR A 32 3.73 18.27 4.92
N GLY A 33 3.49 19.51 4.48
CA GLY A 33 2.12 20.03 4.29
C GLY A 33 1.32 19.14 3.34
N LYS A 34 1.92 18.72 2.22
CA LYS A 34 1.29 17.79 1.27
C LYS A 34 0.99 16.43 1.90
N HIS A 35 1.91 15.84 2.66
CA HIS A 35 1.68 14.56 3.34
C HIS A 35 0.49 14.65 4.30
N ARG A 36 0.38 15.72 5.09
CA ARG A 36 -0.75 15.94 6.00
C ARG A 36 -2.06 16.10 5.22
N TRP A 37 -2.06 16.93 4.17
CA TRP A 37 -3.22 17.11 3.31
C TRP A 37 -3.67 15.77 2.68
N ASP A 38 -2.74 15.01 2.09
CA ASP A 38 -3.01 13.70 1.50
C ASP A 38 -3.59 12.74 2.53
N ALA A 39 -3.02 12.69 3.75
CA ALA A 39 -3.48 11.81 4.81
C ALA A 39 -4.91 12.12 5.26
N LEU A 40 -5.26 13.40 5.38
CA LEU A 40 -6.60 13.86 5.77
C LEU A 40 -7.65 13.63 4.67
N HIS A 41 -7.29 13.89 3.41
CA HIS A 41 -8.24 13.80 2.28
C HIS A 41 -8.37 12.38 1.71
N ASN A 42 -7.46 11.46 2.05
CA ASN A 42 -7.49 10.07 1.63
C ASN A 42 -7.57 9.13 2.85
N PRO A 43 -8.72 9.04 3.55
CA PRO A 43 -8.87 8.21 4.74
C PRO A 43 -8.67 6.71 4.45
N GLY A 44 -8.83 6.28 3.20
CA GLY A 44 -8.55 4.91 2.75
C GLY A 44 -7.05 4.58 2.61
N ASP A 45 -6.15 5.55 2.77
CA ASP A 45 -4.72 5.31 2.75
C ASP A 45 -4.26 4.62 4.05
N GLY A 46 -3.98 3.32 3.94
CA GLY A 46 -3.57 2.47 5.06
C GLY A 46 -2.08 2.56 5.42
N ARG A 47 -1.29 3.45 4.81
CA ARG A 47 0.12 3.61 5.18
C ARG A 47 0.22 4.10 6.65
N PRO A 48 1.09 3.51 7.50
CA PRO A 48 1.27 3.91 8.90
C PRO A 48 1.57 5.38 9.09
N VAL A 49 2.39 5.99 8.21
CA VAL A 49 2.66 7.44 8.26
C VAL A 49 1.38 8.26 8.04
N ALA A 50 0.47 7.85 7.16
CA ALA A 50 -0.80 8.53 6.93
C ALA A 50 -1.75 8.36 8.13
N ALA A 51 -1.81 7.15 8.71
CA ALA A 51 -2.58 6.89 9.92
C ALA A 51 -2.08 7.74 11.10
N TRP A 52 -0.77 7.79 11.31
CA TRP A 52 -0.14 8.64 12.33
C TRP A 52 -0.40 10.13 12.08
N LEU A 53 -0.23 10.62 10.85
CA LEU A 53 -0.48 12.04 10.53
C LEU A 53 -1.94 12.46 10.79
N ARG A 54 -2.91 11.55 10.62
CA ARG A 54 -4.32 11.80 10.96
C ARG A 54 -4.58 11.83 12.47
N SER A 55 -3.76 11.14 13.27
CA SER A 55 -3.94 11.11 14.72
C SER A 55 -3.30 12.28 15.44
N LEU A 56 -2.59 13.17 14.73
CA LEU A 56 -1.95 14.34 15.31
C LEU A 56 -2.87 15.56 15.27
N ASP A 57 -2.97 16.25 16.40
CA ASP A 57 -3.64 17.56 16.50
C ASP A 57 -2.85 18.64 15.76
N ALA A 58 -1.51 18.58 15.82
CA ALA A 58 -0.60 19.52 15.16
C ALA A 58 0.17 18.92 13.97
N THR A 59 0.73 19.78 13.12
CA THR A 59 1.63 19.33 12.03
C THR A 59 2.94 18.90 12.68
N PRO A 60 3.49 17.71 12.35
CA PRO A 60 4.76 17.29 12.93
C PRO A 60 5.90 18.23 12.50
N THR A 61 6.93 18.30 13.33
CA THR A 61 8.12 19.09 13.02
C THR A 61 8.92 18.42 11.91
N VAL A 62 9.40 19.22 10.97
CA VAL A 62 10.28 18.76 9.88
C VAL A 62 11.72 19.10 10.24
N ARG A 63 12.61 18.11 10.17
CA ARG A 63 14.04 18.29 10.35
C ARG A 63 14.79 17.86 9.09
N VAL A 64 15.49 18.78 8.44
CA VAL A 64 16.36 18.43 7.31
C VAL A 64 17.59 17.72 7.86
N LEU A 65 17.82 16.49 7.38
CA LEU A 65 18.94 15.64 7.80
C LEU A 65 20.15 15.81 6.90
N ALA A 66 19.92 16.05 5.61
CA ALA A 66 20.97 16.32 4.62
C ALA A 66 20.39 17.03 3.39
N THR A 67 21.19 17.86 2.74
CA THR A 67 20.94 18.37 1.39
C THR A 67 21.99 17.77 0.47
N VAL A 68 21.55 17.03 -0.55
CA VAL A 68 22.43 16.22 -1.41
C VAL A 68 21.99 16.34 -2.87
N ASP A 69 22.85 15.91 -3.79
CA ASP A 69 22.47 15.80 -5.19
C ASP A 69 21.30 14.82 -5.35
N ALA A 70 20.39 15.12 -6.30
CA ALA A 70 19.19 14.30 -6.51
C ALA A 70 19.52 12.84 -6.83
N ALA A 71 20.67 12.55 -7.45
CA ALA A 71 21.15 11.21 -7.74
C ALA A 71 21.45 10.40 -6.46
N ASP A 72 21.90 11.06 -5.39
CA ASP A 72 22.32 10.43 -4.13
C ASP A 72 21.21 10.37 -3.08
N ALA A 73 20.13 11.14 -3.27
CA ALA A 73 19.05 11.30 -2.30
C ALA A 73 18.50 9.97 -1.78
N VAL A 74 18.32 8.98 -2.65
CA VAL A 74 17.79 7.66 -2.29
C VAL A 74 18.79 6.87 -1.42
N ALA A 75 20.08 6.90 -1.76
CA ALA A 75 21.11 6.22 -1.00
C ALA A 75 21.25 6.83 0.41
N VAL A 76 21.19 8.16 0.50
CA VAL A 76 21.28 8.91 1.76
C VAL A 76 20.03 8.72 2.62
N GLU A 77 18.83 8.74 2.04
CA GLU A 77 17.57 8.40 2.73
C GLU A 77 17.65 6.99 3.35
N ASN A 78 18.07 5.99 2.56
CA ASN A 78 18.21 4.62 3.04
C ASN A 78 19.24 4.48 4.17
N ARG A 79 20.35 5.22 4.10
CA ARG A 79 21.37 5.25 5.16
C ARG A 79 20.78 5.78 6.47
N TRP A 80 20.05 6.89 6.43
CA TRP A 80 19.38 7.44 7.61
C TRP A 80 18.33 6.50 8.20
N ILE A 81 17.49 5.88 7.37
CA ILE A 81 16.49 4.91 7.82
C ILE A 81 17.18 3.72 8.53
N ARG A 82 18.28 3.20 7.97
CA ARG A 82 19.07 2.11 8.57
C ARG A 82 19.68 2.51 9.90
N GLN A 83 20.29 3.69 9.97
CA GLN A 83 20.92 4.20 11.19
C GLN A 83 19.87 4.39 12.30
N LEU A 84 18.77 5.08 12.01
CA LEU A 84 17.72 5.35 12.99
C LEU A 84 17.00 4.08 13.45
N ARG A 85 16.89 3.03 12.63
CA ARG A 85 16.31 1.75 13.08
C ARG A 85 17.17 1.00 14.09
N ARG A 86 18.47 1.33 14.21
CA ARG A 86 19.33 0.81 15.26
C ARG A 86 19.19 1.58 16.56
N ASP A 87 18.56 2.75 16.52
CA ASP A 87 18.28 3.56 17.70
C ASP A 87 16.93 3.12 18.29
N PRO A 88 16.90 2.56 19.51
CA PRO A 88 15.66 2.14 20.16
C PRO A 88 14.72 3.33 20.47
N ALA A 89 15.24 4.56 20.52
CA ALA A 89 14.42 5.74 20.70
C ALA A 89 13.62 6.10 19.44
N ALA A 90 14.08 5.69 18.24
CA ALA A 90 13.37 5.97 17.00
C ALA A 90 12.18 5.03 16.81
N GLN A 91 11.01 5.58 16.50
CA GLN A 91 9.78 4.83 16.24
C GLN A 91 9.35 4.99 14.78
N LEU A 92 10.22 4.52 13.89
CA LEU A 92 10.11 4.73 12.43
C LEU A 92 8.92 4.00 11.79
N LEU A 93 8.09 4.77 11.10
CA LEU A 93 6.88 4.36 10.36
C LEU A 93 7.14 4.09 8.87
N ASN A 94 8.37 4.27 8.39
CA ASN A 94 8.75 3.90 7.03
C ASN A 94 8.47 2.42 6.78
N LEU A 95 7.38 2.12 6.07
CA LEU A 95 7.13 0.79 5.52
C LEU A 95 8.16 0.50 4.44
N ARG A 96 8.86 -0.62 4.57
CA ARG A 96 9.83 -1.03 3.56
C ARG A 96 9.20 -1.97 2.53
N PRO A 97 9.51 -1.78 1.24
CA PRO A 97 9.61 -2.88 0.29
C PRO A 97 11.06 -3.39 0.13
N TYR A 98 12.09 -2.62 0.54
CA TYR A 98 13.46 -2.77 0.01
C TYR A 98 14.59 -3.02 1.02
N GLU A 99 14.33 -3.56 2.21
CA GLU A 99 15.41 -4.27 2.92
C GLU A 99 15.35 -5.76 2.64
N ASP A 100 16.52 -6.37 2.68
CA ASP A 100 16.63 -7.79 2.91
C ASP A 100 16.17 -8.05 4.35
N LEU A 101 14.89 -8.45 4.50
CA LEU A 101 14.33 -8.78 5.80
C LEU A 101 15.07 -9.97 6.45
N ALA A 102 15.93 -10.68 5.69
CA ALA A 102 16.85 -11.67 6.25
C ALA A 102 17.85 -11.09 7.27
N GLY A 103 18.12 -9.78 7.23
CA GLY A 103 19.08 -9.15 8.13
C GLY A 103 18.51 -8.64 9.45
N LEU A 104 17.20 -8.79 9.70
CA LEU A 104 16.57 -8.27 10.92
C LEU A 104 16.68 -9.28 12.08
N PRO A 105 17.09 -8.86 13.29
CA PRO A 105 17.11 -9.74 14.45
C PRO A 105 15.73 -10.34 14.72
N GLY A 106 15.66 -11.68 14.85
CA GLY A 106 14.41 -12.41 15.11
C GLY A 106 13.51 -12.63 13.89
N VAL A 107 13.90 -12.16 12.69
CA VAL A 107 13.18 -12.47 11.45
C VAL A 107 13.88 -13.62 10.75
N ASP A 108 13.22 -14.79 10.65
CA ASP A 108 13.71 -15.92 9.86
C ASP A 108 13.83 -15.49 8.37
N PRO A 109 15.06 -15.46 7.81
CA PRO A 109 15.28 -15.19 6.38
C PRO A 109 14.44 -16.08 5.46
N ALA A 110 14.21 -17.33 5.86
CA ALA A 110 13.44 -18.27 5.07
C ALA A 110 11.94 -17.94 5.10
N ALA A 111 11.41 -17.40 6.20
CA ALA A 111 10.02 -16.95 6.30
C ALA A 111 9.75 -15.76 5.38
N VAL A 112 10.68 -14.82 5.35
CA VAL A 112 10.66 -13.68 4.43
C VAL A 112 10.66 -14.14 2.98
N ALA A 113 11.57 -15.06 2.63
CA ALA A 113 11.67 -15.59 1.27
C ALA A 113 10.36 -16.29 0.87
N ARG A 114 9.79 -17.12 1.75
CA ARG A 114 8.49 -17.77 1.53
C ARG A 114 7.36 -16.75 1.30
N MET A 115 7.32 -15.67 2.08
CA MET A 115 6.30 -14.63 1.95
C MET A 115 6.43 -13.85 0.63
N ARG A 116 7.65 -13.41 0.28
CA ARG A 116 7.92 -12.73 -1.00
C ARG A 116 7.57 -13.61 -2.20
N TRP A 117 7.94 -14.89 -2.18
CA TRP A 117 7.60 -15.85 -3.23
C TRP A 117 6.10 -16.16 -3.30
N SER A 118 5.37 -16.12 -2.18
CA SER A 118 3.91 -16.33 -2.16
C SER A 118 3.15 -15.14 -2.76
N LEU A 119 3.56 -13.91 -2.45
CA LEU A 119 2.92 -12.69 -2.95
C LEU A 119 3.27 -12.39 -4.42
N ALA A 120 4.46 -12.77 -4.88
CA ALA A 120 4.89 -12.54 -6.26
C ALA A 120 4.44 -13.63 -7.25
N ARG A 121 4.03 -14.82 -6.78
CA ARG A 121 3.61 -15.90 -7.68
C ARG A 121 2.15 -15.76 -8.07
N VAL A 122 1.91 -15.47 -9.34
CA VAL A 122 0.63 -15.78 -9.98
C VAL A 122 0.41 -17.30 -9.87
N PRO A 123 -0.69 -17.78 -9.26
CA PRO A 123 -0.94 -19.21 -9.13
C PRO A 123 -0.94 -19.87 -10.50
N SER A 124 -0.27 -21.02 -10.66
CA SER A 124 -0.22 -21.74 -11.94
C SER A 124 -1.63 -22.09 -12.45
N ALA A 125 -1.78 -22.29 -13.77
CA ALA A 125 -3.06 -22.70 -14.35
C ALA A 125 -3.62 -23.96 -13.67
N GLN A 126 -2.76 -24.95 -13.40
CA GLN A 126 -3.11 -26.17 -12.68
C GLN A 126 -3.58 -25.90 -11.24
N ARG A 127 -2.90 -25.02 -10.50
CA ARG A 127 -3.31 -24.65 -9.13
C ARG A 127 -4.65 -23.92 -9.13
N ARG A 128 -4.86 -23.00 -10.07
CA ARG A 128 -6.15 -22.31 -10.25
C ARG A 128 -7.27 -23.30 -10.59
N ALA A 129 -7.00 -24.25 -11.47
CA ALA A 129 -7.96 -25.30 -11.84
C ALA A 129 -8.32 -26.17 -10.63
N ARG A 130 -7.33 -26.59 -9.82
CA ARG A 130 -7.57 -27.37 -8.59
C ARG A 130 -8.39 -26.60 -7.56
N VAL A 131 -8.03 -25.35 -7.26
CA VAL A 131 -8.80 -24.50 -6.33
C VAL A 131 -10.21 -24.28 -6.88
N SER A 132 -10.35 -24.01 -8.18
CA SER A 132 -11.66 -23.88 -8.82
C SER A 132 -12.47 -25.17 -8.69
N ALA A 133 -11.88 -26.34 -8.92
CA ALA A 133 -12.56 -27.63 -8.79
C ALA A 133 -13.04 -27.89 -7.36
N VAL A 134 -12.22 -27.61 -6.36
CA VAL A 134 -12.58 -27.76 -4.94
C VAL A 134 -13.72 -26.82 -4.54
N LEU A 135 -13.67 -25.56 -5.00
CA LEU A 135 -14.68 -24.57 -4.66
C LEU A 135 -15.94 -24.67 -5.53
N ARG A 136 -15.86 -25.34 -6.68
CA ARG A 136 -17.00 -25.54 -7.58
C ARG A 136 -18.00 -26.48 -6.91
N GLY A 137 -19.21 -25.98 -6.69
CA GLY A 137 -20.27 -26.73 -6.02
C GLY A 137 -20.22 -26.65 -4.49
N HIS A 138 -19.25 -25.96 -3.89
CA HIS A 138 -19.25 -25.71 -2.46
C HIS A 138 -20.50 -24.91 -2.05
N ARG A 139 -21.44 -25.57 -1.37
CA ARG A 139 -22.69 -24.95 -0.90
C ARG A 139 -22.47 -24.35 0.48
N VAL A 140 -22.78 -23.07 0.61
CA VAL A 140 -22.82 -22.39 1.90
C VAL A 140 -24.04 -22.88 2.69
N SER A 141 -23.85 -23.24 3.96
CA SER A 141 -24.92 -23.75 4.83
C SER A 141 -26.10 -22.77 4.93
N ALA A 142 -27.30 -23.27 5.21
CA ALA A 142 -28.49 -22.42 5.37
C ALA A 142 -28.30 -21.37 6.47
N GLU A 143 -27.67 -21.76 7.59
CA GLU A 143 -27.34 -20.87 8.69
C GLU A 143 -26.36 -19.75 8.27
N THR A 144 -25.31 -20.10 7.53
CA THR A 144 -24.34 -19.10 7.03
C THR A 144 -25.01 -18.16 6.03
N ARG A 145 -25.85 -18.68 5.12
CA ARG A 145 -26.65 -17.85 4.21
C ARG A 145 -27.57 -16.89 4.96
N ARG A 146 -28.21 -17.35 6.05
CA ARG A 146 -29.02 -16.51 6.93
C ARG A 146 -28.18 -15.40 7.57
N ARG A 147 -27.00 -15.70 8.11
CA ARG A 147 -26.09 -14.69 8.69
C ARG A 147 -25.67 -13.64 7.67
N ILE A 148 -25.27 -14.04 6.47
CA ILE A 148 -24.92 -13.11 5.37
C ILE A 148 -26.15 -12.26 5.00
N GLY A 149 -27.33 -12.87 4.89
CA GLY A 149 -28.57 -12.17 4.58
C GLY A 149 -28.91 -11.12 5.62
N LEU A 150 -28.81 -11.43 6.91
CA LEU A 150 -29.03 -10.48 8.00
C LEU A 150 -28.02 -9.33 7.98
N ALA A 151 -26.73 -9.63 7.79
CA ALA A 151 -25.67 -8.61 7.74
C ALA A 151 -25.79 -7.65 6.54
N THR A 152 -26.41 -8.10 5.45
CA THR A 152 -26.56 -7.31 4.21
C THR A 152 -27.93 -6.66 4.06
N ARG A 153 -28.96 -7.14 4.79
CA ARG A 153 -30.31 -6.58 4.79
C ARG A 153 -30.27 -5.13 5.32
N GLY A 154 -31.05 -4.26 4.67
CA GLY A 154 -31.15 -2.85 5.06
C GLY A 154 -29.98 -1.96 4.62
N ARG A 155 -29.02 -2.48 3.86
CA ARG A 155 -27.90 -1.69 3.29
C ARG A 155 -28.11 -1.47 1.78
N PRO A 156 -29.01 -0.56 1.35
CA PRO A 156 -29.25 -0.32 -0.06
C PRO A 156 -27.97 0.18 -0.73
N LYS A 157 -27.65 -0.36 -1.92
CA LYS A 157 -26.54 0.14 -2.73
C LYS A 157 -26.89 1.53 -3.25
N SER A 158 -25.95 2.47 -3.20
CA SER A 158 -26.14 3.81 -3.76
C SER A 158 -26.42 3.76 -5.26
N PRO A 159 -27.10 4.78 -5.84
CA PRO A 159 -27.32 4.85 -7.28
C PRO A 159 -26.02 4.71 -8.10
N ALA A 160 -24.95 5.38 -7.67
CA ALA A 160 -23.62 5.27 -8.30
C ALA A 160 -23.07 3.84 -8.27
N HIS A 161 -23.22 3.12 -7.15
CA HIS A 161 -22.77 1.74 -7.03
C HIS A 161 -23.59 0.80 -7.94
N ARG A 162 -24.91 1.01 -8.04
CA ARG A 162 -25.76 0.24 -8.96
C ARG A 162 -25.39 0.50 -10.42
N ALA A 163 -25.12 1.75 -10.78
CA ALA A 163 -24.66 2.12 -12.12
C ALA A 163 -23.32 1.43 -12.46
N ALA A 164 -22.37 1.40 -11.52
CA ALA A 164 -21.09 0.72 -11.70
C ALA A 164 -21.26 -0.80 -11.90
N ILE A 165 -22.13 -1.45 -11.13
CA ILE A 165 -22.46 -2.87 -11.33
C ILE A 165 -23.05 -3.08 -12.73
N SER A 166 -24.03 -2.26 -13.12
CA SER A 166 -24.67 -2.35 -14.44
C SER A 166 -23.66 -2.20 -15.58
N ALA A 167 -22.81 -1.17 -15.53
CA ALA A 167 -21.76 -0.94 -16.52
C ALA A 167 -20.76 -2.11 -16.59
N GLY A 168 -20.40 -2.69 -15.45
CA GLY A 168 -19.54 -3.86 -15.37
C GLY A 168 -20.16 -5.10 -16.04
N VAL A 169 -21.44 -5.36 -15.78
CA VAL A 169 -22.20 -6.47 -16.39
C VAL A 169 -22.31 -6.29 -17.90
N THR A 170 -22.70 -5.10 -18.38
CA THR A 170 -22.78 -4.79 -19.81
C THR A 170 -21.43 -4.99 -20.50
N SER A 171 -20.35 -4.46 -19.91
CA SER A 171 -18.99 -4.61 -20.45
C SER A 171 -18.53 -6.07 -20.51
N TRP A 172 -18.92 -6.90 -19.52
CA TRP A 172 -18.63 -8.32 -19.54
C TRP A 172 -19.35 -9.05 -20.69
N HIS A 173 -20.64 -8.79 -20.88
CA HIS A 173 -21.40 -9.38 -21.99
C HIS A 173 -20.87 -8.95 -23.36
N ALA A 174 -20.52 -7.67 -23.55
CA ALA A 174 -19.92 -7.18 -24.78
C ALA A 174 -18.61 -7.90 -25.12
N ARG A 175 -17.70 -8.04 -24.13
CA ARG A 175 -16.45 -8.81 -24.29
C ARG A 175 -16.70 -10.28 -24.61
N ARG A 176 -17.72 -10.89 -24.01
CA ARG A 176 -18.07 -12.29 -24.27
C ARG A 176 -18.53 -12.48 -25.72
N ARG A 177 -19.45 -11.64 -26.21
CA ARG A 177 -19.94 -11.67 -27.59
C ARG A 177 -18.81 -11.48 -28.62
N LEU A 178 -17.90 -10.53 -28.38
CA LEU A 178 -16.73 -10.33 -29.23
C LEU A 178 -15.80 -11.54 -29.27
N LYS A 179 -15.67 -12.26 -28.15
CA LYS A 179 -14.88 -13.49 -28.09
C LYS A 179 -15.55 -14.63 -28.85
N GLU A 180 -16.87 -14.78 -28.71
CA GLU A 180 -17.68 -15.77 -29.44
C GLU A 180 -17.58 -15.53 -30.95
N ALA A 181 -17.82 -14.29 -31.42
CA ALA A 181 -17.72 -13.94 -32.84
C ALA A 181 -16.32 -14.17 -33.46
N ARG A 182 -15.25 -14.07 -32.67
CA ARG A 182 -13.88 -14.36 -33.13
C ARG A 182 -13.59 -15.86 -33.28
N VAL A 183 -14.30 -16.71 -32.55
CA VAL A 183 -14.20 -18.17 -32.69
C VAL A 183 -14.94 -18.62 -33.94
N ASP A 184 -16.12 -18.05 -34.20
CA ASP A 184 -16.95 -18.40 -35.36
C ASP A 184 -16.36 -17.95 -36.72
N ALA A 185 -15.45 -16.97 -36.72
CA ALA A 185 -14.78 -16.47 -37.91
C ALA A 185 -13.49 -17.23 -38.29
N ARG A 186 -13.14 -18.32 -37.59
CA ARG A 186 -11.97 -19.17 -37.83
C ARG A 186 -12.39 -20.54 -38.31
#